data_AF-A6EIK2-F1
#
_entry.id   AF-A6EIK2-F1
#
_cell.length_a   1.000
_cell.length_b   1.000
_cell.length_c   1.000
_cell.angle_alpha   90.00
_cell.angle_beta   90.00
_cell.angle_gamma   90.00
#
_symmetry.space_group_name_H-M   'P 1'
#
loop_
_entity.id
_entity.type
_entity.pdbx_description
1 polymer ?
#
loop_
_entity_poly.entity_id
_entity_poly.type
_entity_poly.pdbx_seq_one_letter_code
_entity_poly.pdbx_strand_id
1 'polypeptide(L)'
;MSKTFIFLSSLFCLLACTPALADGFDDTLPEGLEEYRLPEGFYALDSANIDLKTRQYKLLILEKNSEKDNKAGWHFDLPLVLLEKKKGQYVKVSENTELIFNGGDNCPADGYGRIVVRGAFFTIEQVFCADFLFVHAYITFRIDDRRGDVILHKYSETYTDRSNPDRLIPDRAWTAKDFGTLTFAKLSADRLLALD
;
A
#
# COMPACT_ATOMS: atom_id res chain seq x y z
N MET A 1 -8.22 -72.58 -55.25
CA MET A 1 -8.50 -72.69 -53.79
C MET A 1 -8.80 -71.28 -53.30
N SER A 2 -10.07 -70.90 -53.12
CA SER A 2 -10.82 -70.94 -51.84
C SER A 2 -10.09 -70.09 -50.76
N LYS A 3 -10.61 -69.02 -50.15
CA LYS A 3 -11.97 -68.67 -49.72
C LYS A 3 -12.14 -67.15 -49.53
N THR A 4 -13.35 -66.66 -49.74
CA THR A 4 -13.97 -65.48 -49.12
C THR A 4 -14.11 -65.68 -47.61
N PHE A 5 -13.92 -64.65 -46.77
CA PHE A 5 -14.78 -64.40 -45.60
C PHE A 5 -14.74 -62.92 -45.17
N ILE A 6 -15.94 -62.37 -45.01
CA ILE A 6 -16.29 -61.05 -44.50
C ILE A 6 -16.38 -61.13 -42.97
N PHE A 7 -15.96 -60.10 -42.23
CA PHE A 7 -16.64 -59.74 -40.98
C PHE A 7 -16.56 -58.23 -40.71
N LEU A 8 -17.73 -57.59 -40.62
CA LEU A 8 -17.96 -56.27 -40.04
C LEU A 8 -17.63 -56.30 -38.54
N SER A 9 -17.11 -55.20 -38.02
CA SER A 9 -17.30 -54.83 -36.62
C SER A 9 -17.15 -53.32 -36.46
N SER A 10 -18.29 -52.66 -36.31
CA SER A 10 -18.43 -51.28 -35.90
C SER A 10 -17.89 -51.08 -34.50
N LEU A 11 -17.02 -50.08 -34.30
CA LEU A 11 -16.80 -49.52 -32.97
C LEU A 11 -17.00 -48.00 -33.03
N PHE A 12 -18.23 -47.60 -32.72
CA PHE A 12 -18.60 -46.23 -32.38
C PHE A 12 -17.82 -45.84 -31.12
N CYS A 13 -16.79 -45.01 -31.27
CA CYS A 13 -16.17 -44.35 -30.14
C CYS A 13 -17.04 -43.13 -29.79
N LEU A 14 -18.01 -43.33 -28.90
CA LEU A 14 -18.66 -42.25 -28.18
C LEU A 14 -17.61 -41.61 -27.26
N LEU A 15 -16.90 -40.59 -27.75
CA LEU A 15 -16.25 -39.64 -26.85
C LEU A 15 -17.37 -38.92 -26.09
N ALA A 16 -17.63 -39.41 -24.88
CA ALA A 16 -18.34 -38.64 -23.88
C ALA A 16 -17.49 -37.40 -23.58
N CYS A 17 -17.91 -36.27 -24.15
CA CYS A 17 -17.45 -34.95 -23.74
C CYS A 17 -17.97 -34.76 -22.31
N THR A 18 -17.16 -35.07 -21.29
CA THR A 18 -17.45 -34.64 -19.93
C THR A 18 -17.44 -33.12 -19.93
N PRO A 19 -18.56 -32.44 -19.59
CA PRO A 19 -18.48 -31.03 -19.29
C PRO A 19 -17.53 -30.91 -18.10
N ALA A 20 -16.41 -30.21 -18.31
CA ALA A 20 -15.59 -29.73 -17.23
C ALA A 20 -16.54 -28.98 -16.28
N LEU A 21 -16.64 -29.47 -15.04
CA LEU A 21 -17.25 -28.74 -13.95
C LEU A 21 -16.58 -27.36 -13.94
N ALA A 22 -17.32 -26.35 -14.36
CA ALA A 22 -17.04 -24.99 -13.96
C ALA A 22 -17.25 -25.00 -12.45
N ASP A 23 -16.18 -25.27 -11.69
CA ASP A 23 -16.14 -24.93 -10.27
C ASP A 23 -16.45 -23.43 -10.22
N GLY A 24 -17.69 -23.12 -9.84
CA GLY A 24 -18.13 -21.75 -9.63
C GLY A 24 -17.24 -21.15 -8.57
N PHE A 25 -16.29 -20.33 -8.98
CA PHE A 25 -15.51 -19.53 -8.07
C PHE A 25 -16.48 -18.56 -7.42
N ASP A 26 -16.83 -18.84 -6.17
CA ASP A 26 -17.69 -17.98 -5.37
C ASP A 26 -16.91 -16.70 -5.00
N ASP A 27 -16.95 -15.74 -5.91
CA ASP A 27 -16.34 -14.41 -5.79
C ASP A 27 -17.08 -13.49 -4.79
N THR A 28 -18.09 -13.98 -4.09
CA THR A 28 -18.85 -13.17 -3.13
C THR A 28 -18.05 -12.95 -1.85
N LEU A 29 -17.88 -11.69 -1.44
CA LEU A 29 -17.21 -11.35 -0.18
C LEU A 29 -17.98 -11.95 1.02
N PRO A 30 -17.27 -12.36 2.09
CA PRO A 30 -17.92 -12.77 3.34
C PRO A 30 -18.86 -11.68 3.88
N GLU A 31 -19.90 -12.11 4.60
CA GLU A 31 -20.86 -11.20 5.23
C GLU A 31 -20.15 -10.15 6.11
N GLY A 32 -20.52 -8.88 5.94
CA GLY A 32 -19.92 -7.74 6.65
C GLY A 32 -18.64 -7.18 6.01
N LEU A 33 -18.16 -7.72 4.89
CA LEU A 33 -17.11 -7.12 4.07
C LEU A 33 -17.68 -6.54 2.80
N GLU A 34 -17.34 -5.29 2.54
CA GLU A 34 -17.73 -4.57 1.33
C GLU A 34 -16.51 -4.23 0.49
N GLU A 35 -16.69 -4.26 -0.83
CA GLU A 35 -15.70 -3.74 -1.75
C GLU A 35 -15.45 -2.27 -1.44
N TYR A 36 -14.18 -1.92 -1.29
CA TYR A 36 -13.79 -0.55 -1.02
C TYR A 36 -14.09 0.33 -2.23
N ARG A 37 -14.82 1.41 -1.96
CA ARG A 37 -15.04 2.50 -2.90
C ARG A 37 -14.36 3.75 -2.37
N LEU A 38 -13.74 4.51 -3.27
CA LEU A 38 -13.19 5.80 -2.91
C LEU A 38 -14.30 6.69 -2.31
N PRO A 39 -14.04 7.35 -1.17
CA PRO A 39 -14.96 8.32 -0.60
C PRO A 39 -15.29 9.44 -1.60
N GLU A 40 -16.52 9.94 -1.55
CA GLU A 40 -16.92 11.09 -2.34
C GLU A 40 -16.02 12.30 -2.03
N GLY A 41 -15.64 13.04 -3.07
CA GLY A 41 -14.78 14.21 -2.92
C GLY A 41 -13.27 13.89 -2.87
N PHE A 42 -12.86 12.63 -3.00
CA PHE A 42 -11.45 12.23 -3.04
C PHE A 42 -11.06 11.57 -4.37
N TYR A 43 -9.76 11.63 -4.68
CA TYR A 43 -9.10 10.80 -5.68
C TYR A 43 -7.88 10.10 -5.07
N ALA A 44 -7.42 9.01 -5.70
CA ALA A 44 -6.15 8.39 -5.34
C ALA A 44 -4.99 9.20 -5.95
N LEU A 45 -4.25 9.92 -5.11
CA LEU A 45 -3.06 10.69 -5.50
C LEU A 45 -1.92 9.76 -5.92
N ASP A 46 -1.68 8.72 -5.11
CA ASP A 46 -0.69 7.69 -5.36
C ASP A 46 -1.23 6.33 -4.89
N SER A 47 -0.68 5.26 -5.43
CA SER A 47 -1.01 3.91 -5.01
C SER A 47 0.13 2.94 -5.25
N ALA A 48 0.23 1.93 -4.38
CA ALA A 48 1.19 0.85 -4.58
C ALA A 48 0.57 -0.50 -4.24
N ASN A 49 0.88 -1.51 -5.05
CA ASN A 49 0.54 -2.90 -4.76
C ASN A 49 1.65 -3.54 -3.93
N ILE A 50 1.26 -4.34 -2.95
CA ILE A 50 2.17 -5.09 -2.08
C ILE A 50 1.76 -6.56 -2.15
N ASP A 51 2.47 -7.31 -2.98
CA ASP A 51 2.23 -8.73 -3.20
C ASP A 51 3.12 -9.57 -2.27
N LEU A 52 2.49 -10.23 -1.30
CA LEU A 52 3.13 -11.20 -0.41
C LEU A 52 2.87 -12.62 -0.92
N LYS A 53 3.37 -13.64 -0.21
CA LYS A 53 3.19 -15.03 -0.66
C LYS A 53 1.74 -15.48 -0.54
N THR A 54 1.05 -15.04 0.51
CA THR A 54 -0.32 -15.49 0.80
C THR A 54 -1.36 -14.39 0.73
N ARG A 55 -0.93 -13.13 0.68
CA ARG A 55 -1.81 -11.96 0.71
C ARG A 55 -1.39 -10.92 -0.30
N GLN A 56 -2.36 -10.19 -0.82
CA GLN A 56 -2.12 -9.06 -1.72
C GLN A 56 -2.78 -7.83 -1.12
N TYR A 57 -2.02 -6.74 -1.07
CA TYR A 57 -2.50 -5.46 -0.56
C TYR A 57 -2.38 -4.37 -1.62
N LYS A 58 -3.17 -3.32 -1.44
CA LYS A 58 -3.01 -2.04 -2.14
C LYS A 58 -3.03 -0.93 -1.11
N LEU A 59 -2.00 -0.11 -1.11
CA LEU A 59 -1.97 1.13 -0.34
C LEU A 59 -2.43 2.27 -1.26
N LEU A 60 -3.34 3.10 -0.78
CA LEU A 60 -3.80 4.32 -1.44
C LEU A 60 -3.42 5.53 -0.60
N ILE A 61 -2.95 6.58 -1.26
CA ILE A 61 -2.86 7.93 -0.70
C ILE A 61 -3.98 8.73 -1.32
N LEU A 62 -4.85 9.29 -0.49
CA LEU A 62 -6.02 10.02 -0.94
C LEU A 62 -5.79 11.52 -0.85
N GLU A 63 -6.30 12.24 -1.85
CA GLU A 63 -6.26 13.69 -1.90
C GLU A 63 -7.66 14.22 -2.24
N LYS A 64 -8.00 15.40 -1.74
CA LYS A 64 -9.29 16.02 -2.03
C LYS A 64 -9.35 16.45 -3.49
N ASN A 65 -10.51 16.26 -4.12
CA ASN A 65 -10.73 16.67 -5.51
C ASN A 65 -10.53 18.19 -5.72
N SER A 66 -10.69 19.00 -4.68
CA SER A 66 -10.39 20.44 -4.71
C SER A 66 -8.91 20.75 -4.99
N GLU A 67 -8.01 19.83 -4.66
CA GLU A 67 -6.56 20.00 -4.80
C GLU A 67 -6.01 19.42 -6.11
N LYS A 68 -6.87 18.87 -6.98
CA LYS A 68 -6.42 18.17 -8.20
C LYS A 68 -5.67 19.09 -9.18
N ASP A 69 -6.00 20.38 -9.16
CA ASP A 69 -5.36 21.40 -10.00
C ASP A 69 -4.32 22.22 -9.22
N ASN A 70 -3.94 21.80 -8.01
CA ASN A 70 -2.93 22.45 -7.20
C ASN A 70 -1.54 22.26 -7.83
N LYS A 71 -1.12 23.25 -8.61
CA LYS A 71 0.19 23.26 -9.29
C LYS A 71 1.37 23.52 -8.36
N ALA A 72 1.13 23.88 -7.10
CA ALA A 72 2.20 24.08 -6.13
C ALA A 72 2.81 22.75 -5.65
N GLY A 73 2.12 21.62 -5.86
CA GLY A 73 2.62 20.29 -5.50
C GLY A 73 2.66 20.03 -4.00
N TRP A 74 1.90 20.80 -3.21
CA TRP A 74 1.85 20.69 -1.76
C TRP A 74 0.83 19.63 -1.34
N HIS A 75 1.32 18.56 -0.73
CA HIS A 75 0.54 17.38 -0.39
C HIS A 75 0.67 17.07 1.11
N PHE A 76 -0.25 17.61 1.91
CA PHE A 76 -0.24 17.51 3.36
C PHE A 76 -1.55 16.91 3.87
N ASP A 77 -1.55 16.39 5.11
CA ASP A 77 -2.74 15.87 5.79
C ASP A 77 -3.52 14.81 4.98
N LEU A 78 -2.79 13.98 4.22
CA LEU A 78 -3.39 12.99 3.33
C LEU A 78 -3.84 11.74 4.09
N PRO A 79 -5.07 11.24 3.85
CA PRO A 79 -5.46 9.91 4.28
C PRO A 79 -4.70 8.81 3.53
N LEU A 80 -4.15 7.86 4.27
CA LEU A 80 -3.62 6.61 3.74
C LEU A 80 -4.60 5.48 4.02
N VAL A 81 -4.95 4.72 2.98
CA VAL A 81 -5.87 3.58 3.10
C VAL A 81 -5.19 2.30 2.65
N LEU A 82 -5.13 1.32 3.55
CA LEU A 82 -4.64 -0.01 3.24
C LEU A 82 -5.81 -0.95 2.91
N LEU A 83 -5.74 -1.54 1.73
CA LEU A 83 -6.71 -2.49 1.22
C LEU A 83 -6.09 -3.88 1.13
N GLU A 84 -6.85 -4.92 1.44
CA GLU A 84 -6.48 -6.32 1.20
C GLU A 84 -7.37 -6.90 0.11
N LYS A 85 -6.79 -7.65 -0.84
CA LYS A 85 -7.55 -8.34 -1.87
C LYS A 85 -8.13 -9.64 -1.31
N LYS A 86 -9.46 -9.77 -1.31
CA LYS A 86 -10.20 -10.96 -0.87
C LYS A 86 -11.19 -11.34 -1.96
N LYS A 87 -11.13 -12.60 -2.44
CA LYS A 87 -12.02 -13.13 -3.50
C LYS A 87 -12.15 -12.16 -4.69
N GLY A 88 -11.02 -11.68 -5.21
CA GLY A 88 -10.97 -10.77 -6.35
C GLY A 88 -11.21 -9.28 -6.03
N GLN A 89 -11.82 -8.95 -4.89
CA GLN A 89 -12.23 -7.60 -4.52
C GLN A 89 -11.29 -6.99 -3.47
N TYR A 90 -11.10 -5.67 -3.48
CA TYR A 90 -10.33 -4.99 -2.44
C TYR A 90 -11.24 -4.55 -1.30
N VAL A 91 -10.88 -4.87 -0.07
CA VAL A 91 -11.59 -4.44 1.15
C VAL A 91 -10.69 -3.58 2.02
N LYS A 92 -11.22 -2.53 2.66
CA LYS A 92 -10.44 -1.71 3.60
C LYS A 92 -10.11 -2.51 4.85
N VAL A 93 -8.82 -2.60 5.17
CA VAL A 93 -8.33 -3.29 6.37
C VAL A 93 -7.66 -2.36 7.36
N SER A 94 -7.20 -1.19 6.90
CA SER A 94 -6.61 -0.18 7.77
C SER A 94 -6.66 1.20 7.12
N GLU A 95 -6.57 2.23 7.95
CA GLU A 95 -6.54 3.63 7.52
C GLU A 95 -5.67 4.42 8.50
N ASN A 96 -4.99 5.44 7.99
CA ASN A 96 -4.24 6.39 8.79
C ASN A 96 -4.42 7.79 8.20
N THR A 97 -4.90 8.73 9.01
CA THR A 97 -5.16 10.13 8.62
C THR A 97 -4.24 11.12 9.30
N GLU A 98 -3.25 10.65 10.06
CA GLU A 98 -2.40 11.48 10.93
C GLU A 98 -0.90 11.31 10.62
N LEU A 99 -0.53 10.53 9.60
CA LEU A 99 0.86 10.19 9.30
C LEU A 99 1.57 11.20 8.40
N ILE A 100 0.86 11.75 7.42
CA ILE A 100 1.42 12.81 6.58
C ILE A 100 1.44 14.08 7.41
N PHE A 101 2.60 14.72 7.45
CA PHE A 101 2.83 15.89 8.28
C PHE A 101 1.94 17.04 7.79
N ASN A 102 1.58 17.93 8.70
CA ASN A 102 0.84 19.12 8.33
C ASN A 102 1.75 20.12 7.60
N GLY A 103 1.17 20.89 6.69
CA GLY A 103 1.84 22.03 6.08
C GLY A 103 1.86 23.19 7.08
N GLY A 104 2.84 23.22 7.98
CA GLY A 104 3.00 24.34 8.91
C GLY A 104 3.21 25.67 8.19
N ASP A 105 2.88 26.78 8.85
CA ASP A 105 3.06 28.13 8.29
C ASP A 105 4.55 28.38 7.97
N ASN A 106 4.84 28.75 6.72
CA ASN A 106 6.19 29.06 6.17
C ASN A 106 7.10 27.88 5.86
N CYS A 107 6.57 26.66 5.69
CA CYS A 107 7.36 25.55 5.16
C CYS A 107 7.26 25.46 3.63
N PRO A 108 8.33 25.74 2.86
CA PRO A 108 8.32 25.58 1.41
C PRO A 108 8.60 24.12 0.97
N ALA A 109 8.28 23.13 1.81
CA ALA A 109 8.39 21.73 1.44
C ALA A 109 7.11 21.28 0.71
N ASP A 110 7.23 20.23 -0.09
CA ASP A 110 6.11 19.70 -0.87
C ASP A 110 5.23 18.73 -0.05
N GLY A 111 5.66 18.33 1.14
CA GLY A 111 4.95 17.36 1.97
C GLY A 111 5.19 15.93 1.49
N TYR A 112 4.12 15.17 1.28
CA TYR A 112 4.17 13.82 0.77
C TYR A 112 4.92 13.74 -0.56
N GLY A 113 5.88 12.81 -0.65
CA GLY A 113 6.67 12.58 -1.85
C GLY A 113 6.18 11.36 -2.64
N ARG A 114 6.24 10.16 -2.04
CA ARG A 114 5.89 8.89 -2.72
C ARG A 114 5.75 7.70 -1.78
N ILE A 115 5.20 6.60 -2.30
CA ILE A 115 5.31 5.26 -1.73
C ILE A 115 6.45 4.48 -2.40
N VAL A 116 7.27 3.78 -1.60
CA VAL A 116 8.25 2.80 -2.09
C VAL A 116 7.95 1.42 -1.49
N VAL A 117 7.71 0.42 -2.34
CA VAL A 117 7.44 -0.97 -1.91
C VAL A 117 8.65 -1.87 -2.18
N ARG A 118 9.01 -2.71 -1.20
CA ARG A 118 10.05 -3.75 -1.32
C ARG A 118 9.65 -5.00 -0.54
N GLY A 119 9.08 -5.98 -1.25
CA GLY A 119 8.61 -7.22 -0.65
C GLY A 119 7.55 -6.95 0.42
N ALA A 120 7.79 -7.38 1.66
CA ALA A 120 6.88 -7.17 2.79
C ALA A 120 6.93 -5.77 3.41
N PHE A 121 7.66 -4.84 2.81
CA PHE A 121 7.85 -3.49 3.33
C PHE A 121 7.29 -2.45 2.38
N PHE A 122 6.71 -1.40 2.94
CA PHE A 122 6.43 -0.16 2.22
C PHE A 122 6.95 1.03 3.02
N THR A 123 7.41 2.05 2.31
CA THR A 123 7.95 3.28 2.90
C THR A 123 7.17 4.46 2.38
N ILE A 124 6.75 5.33 3.29
CA ILE A 124 6.25 6.67 2.96
C ILE A 124 7.42 7.63 3.03
N GLU A 125 7.72 8.26 1.91
CA GLU A 125 8.70 9.34 1.82
C GLU A 125 7.96 10.67 1.83
N GLN A 126 8.38 11.59 2.69
CA GLN A 126 7.83 12.94 2.77
C GLN A 126 8.88 13.94 3.22
N VAL A 127 8.63 15.22 2.96
CA VAL A 127 9.51 16.33 3.33
C VAL A 127 8.73 17.34 4.15
N PHE A 128 9.28 17.73 5.29
CA PHE A 128 8.75 18.81 6.13
C PHE A 128 9.87 19.75 6.55
N CYS A 129 9.52 20.83 7.26
CA CYS A 129 10.48 21.80 7.75
C CYS A 129 10.61 21.72 9.26
N ALA A 130 11.85 21.77 9.75
CA ALA A 130 12.19 21.99 11.14
C ALA A 130 13.18 23.16 11.19
N ASP A 131 12.74 24.32 11.68
CA ASP A 131 13.48 25.58 11.59
C ASP A 131 13.95 25.89 10.14
N PHE A 132 15.27 26.02 9.96
CA PHE A 132 15.92 26.25 8.66
C PHE A 132 16.31 24.95 7.95
N LEU A 133 15.81 23.80 8.38
CA LEU A 133 16.10 22.51 7.76
C LEU A 133 14.92 22.03 6.91
N PHE A 134 15.24 21.49 5.73
CA PHE A 134 14.38 20.49 5.11
C PHE A 134 14.70 19.13 5.72
N VAL A 135 13.66 18.46 6.22
CA VAL A 135 13.75 17.12 6.81
C VAL A 135 13.10 16.16 5.84
N HIS A 136 13.90 15.27 5.24
CA HIS A 136 13.38 14.15 4.45
C HIS A 136 13.13 12.97 5.39
N ALA A 137 11.87 12.63 5.56
CA ALA A 137 11.41 11.58 6.45
C ALA A 137 11.06 10.31 5.67
N TYR A 138 11.51 9.16 6.21
CA TYR A 138 11.30 7.83 5.63
C TYR A 138 10.62 6.95 6.67
N ILE A 139 9.32 6.68 6.49
CA ILE A 139 8.51 5.91 7.44
C ILE A 139 8.25 4.53 6.83
N THR A 140 9.03 3.54 7.29
CA THR A 140 8.97 2.17 6.76
C THR A 140 8.10 1.29 7.63
N PHE A 141 7.07 0.70 7.04
CA PHE A 141 6.25 -0.34 7.66
C PHE A 141 6.61 -1.72 7.12
N ARG A 142 6.31 -2.75 7.92
CA ARG A 142 6.35 -4.15 7.53
C ARG A 142 4.96 -4.77 7.69
N ILE A 143 4.54 -5.56 6.70
CA ILE A 143 3.33 -6.38 6.77
C ILE A 143 3.71 -7.83 7.15
N ASP A 144 3.06 -8.37 8.16
CA ASP A 144 3.13 -9.79 8.51
C ASP A 144 2.22 -10.60 7.56
N ASP A 145 2.80 -11.37 6.64
CA ASP A 145 2.04 -12.15 5.63
C ASP A 145 1.05 -13.14 6.28
N ARG A 146 1.35 -13.66 7.47
CA ARG A 146 0.48 -14.64 8.13
C ARG A 146 -0.67 -13.98 8.84
N ARG A 147 -0.41 -12.94 9.63
CA ARG A 147 -1.41 -12.28 10.49
C ARG A 147 -2.11 -11.11 9.82
N GLY A 148 -1.45 -10.46 8.86
CA GLY A 148 -1.88 -9.21 8.24
C GLY A 148 -1.55 -7.96 9.07
N ASP A 149 -0.80 -8.11 10.16
CA ASP A 149 -0.39 -6.99 11.01
C ASP A 149 0.55 -6.04 10.25
N VAL A 150 0.28 -4.73 10.34
CA VAL A 150 1.13 -3.70 9.74
C VAL A 150 1.76 -2.86 10.84
N ILE A 151 3.07 -3.00 10.99
CA ILE A 151 3.84 -2.41 12.08
C ILE A 151 4.95 -1.51 11.55
N LEU A 152 5.23 -0.43 12.28
CA LEU A 152 6.37 0.43 12.01
C LEU A 152 7.65 -0.39 12.19
N HIS A 153 8.46 -0.46 11.13
CA HIS A 153 9.72 -1.17 11.12
C HIS A 153 10.88 -0.22 11.41
N LYS A 154 10.88 0.94 10.76
CA LYS A 154 11.95 1.94 10.85
C LYS A 154 11.38 3.33 10.56
N TYR A 155 11.88 4.32 11.28
CA TYR A 155 11.76 5.73 10.95
C TYR A 155 13.16 6.30 10.74
N SER A 156 13.37 7.13 9.73
CA SER A 156 14.64 7.84 9.58
C SER A 156 14.45 9.21 8.95
N GLU A 157 15.38 10.11 9.28
CA GLU A 157 15.40 11.49 8.82
C GLU A 157 16.79 11.82 8.26
N THR A 158 16.79 12.54 7.14
CA THR A 158 18.00 13.16 6.58
C THR A 158 17.74 14.65 6.41
N TYR A 159 18.75 15.49 6.61
CA TYR A 159 18.56 16.93 6.76
C TYR A 159 19.31 17.71 5.68
N THR A 160 18.69 18.77 5.18
CA THR A 160 19.34 19.78 4.33
C THR A 160 19.16 21.15 4.97
N ASP A 161 20.27 21.85 5.25
CA ASP A 161 20.24 23.23 5.75
C ASP A 161 19.92 24.20 4.60
N ARG A 162 18.81 24.93 4.73
CA ARG A 162 18.31 25.86 3.70
C ARG A 162 19.24 27.05 3.48
N SER A 163 20.07 27.39 4.47
CA SER A 163 21.01 28.51 4.40
C SER A 163 22.41 28.06 3.95
N ASN A 164 22.73 26.78 4.13
CA ASN A 164 23.99 26.19 3.71
C ASN A 164 23.81 24.71 3.30
N PRO A 165 23.38 24.43 2.05
CA PRO A 165 23.07 23.07 1.60
C PRO A 165 24.27 22.10 1.65
N ASP A 166 25.50 22.62 1.65
CA ASP A 166 26.72 21.80 1.73
C ASP A 166 27.08 21.40 3.18
N ARG A 167 26.36 21.93 4.17
CA ARG A 167 26.54 21.56 5.57
C ARG A 167 26.13 20.10 5.77
N LEU A 168 27.09 19.28 6.17
CA LEU A 168 26.84 17.90 6.56
C LEU A 168 26.13 17.85 7.92
N ILE A 169 24.92 17.32 7.94
CA ILE A 169 24.13 17.05 9.15
C ILE A 169 23.96 15.53 9.24
N PRO A 170 24.30 14.89 10.39
CA PRO A 170 24.13 13.45 10.54
C PRO A 170 22.66 13.02 10.42
N ASP A 171 22.43 11.95 9.68
CA ASP A 171 21.11 11.31 9.60
C ASP A 171 20.71 10.70 10.95
N ARG A 172 19.40 10.65 11.20
CA ARG A 172 18.82 9.97 12.37
C ARG A 172 17.99 8.78 11.93
N ALA A 173 17.98 7.74 12.75
CA ALA A 173 17.20 6.54 12.50
C ALA A 173 16.76 5.89 13.81
N TRP A 174 15.47 5.57 13.87
CA TRP A 174 14.82 4.88 14.97
C TRP A 174 14.23 3.56 14.47
N THR A 175 14.23 2.58 15.36
CA THR A 175 13.78 1.21 15.12
C THR A 175 12.83 0.77 16.22
N ALA A 176 12.30 -0.45 16.12
CA ALA A 176 11.46 -1.04 17.16
C ALA A 176 12.12 -1.09 18.55
N LYS A 177 13.45 -0.95 18.65
CA LYS A 177 14.15 -0.82 19.93
C LYS A 177 13.87 0.52 20.61
N ASP A 178 13.64 1.56 19.83
CA ASP A 178 13.50 2.94 20.28
C ASP A 178 12.03 3.28 20.55
N PHE A 179 11.12 2.78 19.69
CA PHE A 179 9.69 3.10 19.76
C PHE A 179 8.78 1.93 20.16
N GLY A 180 9.33 0.73 20.39
CA GLY A 180 8.55 -0.47 20.68
C GLY A 180 7.75 -0.95 19.47
N THR A 181 6.49 -1.35 19.70
CA THR A 181 5.57 -1.76 18.62
C THR A 181 4.55 -0.67 18.36
N LEU A 182 4.60 -0.07 17.17
CA LEU A 182 3.61 0.90 16.70
C LEU A 182 2.90 0.35 15.46
N THR A 183 1.58 0.42 15.45
CA THR A 183 0.74 -0.08 14.34
C THR A 183 0.43 1.03 13.35
N PHE A 184 0.26 0.69 12.08
CA PHE A 184 -0.10 1.63 11.02
C PHE A 184 -1.28 2.53 11.40
N ALA A 185 -2.42 1.99 11.85
CA ALA A 185 -3.61 2.79 12.16
C ALA A 185 -3.50 3.75 13.36
N LYS A 186 -2.44 3.63 14.18
CA LYS A 186 -2.28 4.43 15.42
C LYS A 186 -1.07 5.36 15.38
N LEU A 187 -0.31 5.34 14.30
CA LEU A 187 0.88 6.16 14.18
C LEU A 187 0.50 7.57 13.71
N SER A 188 1.00 8.59 14.38
CA SER A 188 0.84 9.99 13.98
C SER A 188 2.19 10.65 13.75
N ALA A 189 2.19 11.75 12.98
CA ALA A 189 3.37 12.60 12.77
C ALA A 189 3.91 13.12 14.12
N ASP A 190 3.05 13.59 15.02
CA ASP A 190 3.43 14.03 16.37
C ASP A 190 4.15 12.93 17.16
N ARG A 191 3.71 11.67 17.01
CA ARG A 191 4.35 10.54 17.68
C ARG A 191 5.76 10.29 17.13
N LEU A 192 5.99 10.53 15.85
CA LEU A 192 7.31 10.41 15.23
C LEU A 192 8.22 11.56 15.64
N LEU A 193 7.72 12.79 15.68
CA LEU A 193 8.46 13.97 16.12
C LEU A 193 8.87 13.89 17.59
N ALA A 194 8.09 13.20 18.43
CA ALA A 194 8.42 12.96 19.84
C ALA A 194 9.51 11.90 20.07
N LEU A 195 10.10 11.33 19.01
CA LEU A 195 11.26 10.43 19.10
C LEU A 195 12.59 11.17 19.21
N ASP A 196 12.60 12.49 19.00
CA ASP A 196 13.79 13.35 19.03
C ASP A 196 14.19 13.80 20.45
#